data_AF-A0A9E3U7Z7-F1
#
_entry.id   AF-A0A9E3U7Z7-F1
#
_cell.length_a   1.000
_cell.length_b   1.000
_cell.length_c   1.000
_cell.angle_alpha   90.00
_cell.angle_beta   90.00
_cell.angle_gamma   90.00
#
_symmetry.space_group_name_H-M   'P 1'
#
loop_
_entity.id
_entity.type
_entity.pdbx_description
1 polymer ?
#
loop_
_entity_poly.entity_id
_entity_poly.type
_entity_poly.pdbx_seq_one_letter_code
_entity_poly.pdbx_strand_id
1 'polypeptide(L)'
;MLSLVQACSSGGEATQEDPDSGDPGPGSSGSSGSSGSSGSSGSSGSSGSSGSSGDLDSGSDAPSEGGDGGKSVMTFFVTSTGSGAMGGNLGGLAGADEKCKTLATAKGGGDHTWRAYLSTSGVGAVNAKDRIGAGPWRNQKGTLIASTVAALHANGFQLPTAENVDENGAVVPAAEHDILTGSNAAGNTEGTQNCTNWTSNTVAGNGNGASVGHSDQPANWNRAHNTSQGGGNPPCSQVRFTAANGSGRIYCFAID
;
A
#
# COMPACT_ATOMS: atom_id res chain seq x y z
N MET A 1 -62.30 16.13 34.08
CA MET A 1 -63.13 15.22 33.26
C MET A 1 -62.14 14.41 32.42
N LEU A 2 -61.57 13.28 32.84
CA LEU A 2 -62.13 12.02 33.34
C LEU A 2 -63.22 11.45 32.42
N SER A 3 -62.84 10.57 31.48
CA SER A 3 -63.48 9.27 31.29
C SER A 3 -62.64 8.33 30.42
N LEU A 4 -62.40 7.14 30.96
CA LEU A 4 -61.89 5.89 30.37
C LEU A 4 -62.92 5.26 29.39
N VAL A 5 -62.45 4.27 28.59
CA VAL A 5 -62.94 2.87 28.32
C VAL A 5 -62.40 2.49 26.90
N GLN A 6 -61.47 1.57 26.61
CA GLN A 6 -61.16 0.15 26.96
C GLN A 6 -61.87 -0.93 26.08
N ALA A 7 -61.04 -1.77 25.41
CA ALA A 7 -61.25 -3.16 24.90
C ALA A 7 -62.15 -3.39 23.64
N CYS A 8 -62.00 -4.42 22.77
CA CYS A 8 -61.28 -5.72 22.80
C CYS A 8 -61.19 -6.41 21.40
N SER A 9 -60.27 -7.39 21.27
CA SER A 9 -60.25 -8.66 20.44
C SER A 9 -60.30 -8.58 18.90
N SER A 10 -59.68 -9.43 18.06
CA SER A 10 -59.27 -10.86 18.08
C SER A 10 -58.27 -11.08 16.90
N GLY A 11 -57.22 -11.90 16.92
CA GLY A 11 -57.16 -13.35 17.11
C GLY A 11 -56.76 -14.03 15.79
N GLY A 12 -55.66 -14.79 15.73
CA GLY A 12 -55.21 -15.51 14.53
C GLY A 12 -53.83 -16.15 14.63
N GLU A 13 -53.69 -17.13 15.53
CA GLU A 13 -52.62 -18.15 15.50
C GLU A 13 -52.88 -19.16 14.36
N ALA A 14 -51.82 -19.61 13.70
CA ALA A 14 -51.80 -20.91 13.02
C ALA A 14 -50.37 -21.50 13.09
N THR A 15 -50.25 -22.49 13.96
CA THR A 15 -49.16 -23.47 14.06
C THR A 15 -49.40 -24.63 13.10
N GLN A 16 -48.35 -25.12 12.42
CA GLN A 16 -48.16 -26.55 12.10
C GLN A 16 -46.73 -26.76 11.57
N GLU A 17 -45.80 -27.28 12.39
CA GLU A 17 -45.43 -28.69 12.60
C GLU A 17 -44.47 -29.24 11.52
N ASP A 18 -43.23 -29.49 11.95
CA ASP A 18 -42.18 -30.30 11.32
C ASP A 18 -42.62 -31.79 11.18
N PRO A 19 -41.91 -32.65 10.42
CA PRO A 19 -40.75 -33.34 11.03
C PRO A 19 -39.61 -33.76 10.08
N ASP A 20 -38.46 -34.08 10.72
CA ASP A 20 -37.48 -35.12 10.35
C ASP A 20 -36.56 -34.87 9.11
N SER A 21 -35.25 -35.11 9.10
CA SER A 21 -34.25 -35.61 10.06
C SER A 21 -32.86 -35.53 9.40
N GLY A 22 -31.79 -35.40 10.20
CA GLY A 22 -30.43 -35.76 9.75
C GLY A 22 -29.30 -34.92 10.34
N ASP A 23 -28.90 -35.25 11.57
CA ASP A 23 -27.62 -34.88 12.19
C ASP A 23 -26.71 -36.16 12.26
N PRO A 24 -25.55 -36.18 12.93
CA PRO A 24 -24.19 -35.83 12.48
C PRO A 24 -23.34 -37.05 12.11
N GLY A 25 -22.15 -36.81 11.53
CA GLY A 25 -21.10 -37.84 11.46
C GLY A 25 -19.69 -37.26 11.33
N PRO A 26 -18.81 -37.44 12.34
CA PRO A 26 -17.39 -37.10 12.26
C PRO A 26 -16.56 -38.29 11.75
N GLY A 27 -15.63 -38.02 10.84
CA GLY A 27 -14.65 -38.99 10.34
C GLY A 27 -13.24 -38.64 10.79
N SER A 28 -12.78 -39.33 11.84
CA SER A 28 -11.41 -39.26 12.36
C SER A 28 -10.47 -40.26 11.66
N SER A 29 -9.18 -39.94 11.75
CA SER A 29 -8.03 -40.84 11.86
C SER A 29 -7.38 -41.45 10.60
N GLY A 30 -6.06 -41.26 10.56
CA GLY A 30 -5.11 -41.85 9.61
C GLY A 30 -3.69 -41.37 9.91
N SER A 31 -3.15 -41.77 11.08
CA SER A 31 -1.76 -41.54 11.49
C SER A 31 -0.81 -42.55 10.85
N SER A 32 0.48 -42.18 10.89
CA SER A 32 1.69 -43.02 10.96
C SER A 32 2.34 -43.51 9.65
N GLY A 33 3.61 -43.13 9.52
CA GLY A 33 4.58 -43.56 8.51
C GLY A 33 5.95 -42.98 8.87
N SER A 34 6.63 -43.66 9.79
CA SER A 34 7.90 -43.29 10.39
C SER A 34 9.12 -43.47 9.46
N SER A 35 10.23 -42.87 9.91
CA SER A 35 11.62 -43.36 9.84
C SER A 35 12.40 -43.26 8.52
N GLY A 36 13.52 -42.55 8.62
CA GLY A 36 14.60 -42.51 7.63
C GLY A 36 15.74 -41.59 8.08
N SER A 37 16.32 -41.88 9.26
CA SER A 37 17.56 -41.25 9.71
C SER A 37 18.78 -41.83 8.98
N SER A 38 19.91 -41.12 9.10
CA SER A 38 21.32 -41.53 8.98
C SER A 38 22.02 -41.33 7.63
N GLY A 39 23.20 -40.70 7.72
CA GLY A 39 24.10 -40.43 6.59
C GLY A 39 25.12 -39.35 6.93
N SER A 40 26.03 -39.68 7.84
CA SER A 40 27.02 -38.82 8.47
C SER A 40 28.21 -38.41 7.57
N SER A 41 28.89 -37.34 8.02
CA SER A 41 30.35 -37.18 8.11
C SER A 41 31.22 -37.14 6.86
N GLY A 42 32.06 -36.09 6.79
CA GLY A 42 33.24 -36.05 5.93
C GLY A 42 34.03 -34.75 6.11
N SER A 43 34.98 -34.77 7.03
CA SER A 43 35.81 -33.65 7.48
C SER A 43 36.93 -33.26 6.49
N SER A 44 37.35 -31.99 6.60
CA SER A 44 38.74 -31.49 6.61
C SER A 44 39.71 -31.78 5.45
N GLY A 45 40.33 -30.72 4.93
CA GLY A 45 41.59 -30.77 4.18
C GLY A 45 42.16 -29.37 3.92
N SER A 46 43.24 -29.04 4.63
CA SER A 46 43.93 -27.74 4.61
C SER A 46 44.95 -27.61 3.46
N SER A 47 45.26 -26.35 3.14
CA SER A 47 46.59 -25.77 2.81
C SER A 47 47.36 -26.21 1.54
N GLY A 48 47.85 -25.19 0.81
CA GLY A 48 48.97 -25.33 -0.13
C GLY A 48 49.14 -24.14 -1.08
N SER A 49 49.93 -23.14 -0.68
CA SER A 49 50.46 -22.08 -1.54
C SER A 49 51.55 -22.62 -2.49
N SER A 50 51.72 -22.01 -3.67
CA SER A 50 53.01 -21.53 -4.25
C SER A 50 52.91 -21.29 -5.77
N GLY A 51 53.47 -20.17 -6.25
CA GLY A 51 53.92 -20.04 -7.65
C GLY A 51 53.71 -18.68 -8.31
N SER A 52 54.69 -17.78 -8.19
CA SER A 52 54.82 -16.52 -8.94
C SER A 52 55.33 -16.73 -10.37
N SER A 53 54.88 -15.87 -11.29
CA SER A 53 55.58 -15.20 -12.41
C SER A 53 54.51 -14.29 -13.04
N GLY A 54 54.58 -12.97 -13.14
CA GLY A 54 55.70 -12.10 -13.42
C GLY A 54 55.54 -11.64 -14.87
N ASP A 55 54.78 -10.56 -15.10
CA ASP A 55 54.86 -9.75 -16.32
C ASP A 55 54.42 -8.31 -16.02
N LEU A 56 55.30 -7.39 -16.39
CA LEU A 56 55.18 -5.94 -16.32
C LEU A 56 54.49 -5.48 -17.60
N ASP A 57 53.38 -4.73 -17.52
CA ASP A 57 52.97 -3.87 -18.63
C ASP A 57 52.52 -2.49 -18.14
N SER A 58 52.96 -1.52 -18.94
CA SER A 58 52.90 -0.08 -18.75
C SER A 58 51.49 0.47 -18.57
N GLY A 59 51.33 1.26 -17.52
CA GLY A 59 50.99 2.68 -17.64
C GLY A 59 49.99 3.05 -18.73
N SER A 60 48.71 2.99 -18.38
CA SER A 60 47.75 4.00 -18.81
C SER A 60 46.83 4.27 -17.63
N ASP A 61 47.22 5.25 -16.81
CA ASP A 61 46.35 5.96 -15.89
C ASP A 61 45.25 6.64 -16.71
N ALA A 62 44.25 5.85 -17.07
CA ALA A 62 42.94 6.39 -17.37
C ALA A 62 42.45 7.03 -16.08
N PRO A 63 42.03 8.31 -16.07
CA PRO A 63 41.30 8.81 -14.93
C PRO A 63 40.08 7.91 -14.83
N SER A 64 40.02 7.14 -13.74
CA SER A 64 38.77 6.66 -13.22
C SER A 64 38.00 7.95 -12.92
N GLU A 65 37.20 8.38 -13.89
CA GLU A 65 36.11 9.29 -13.64
C GLU A 65 35.27 8.55 -12.61
N GLY A 66 35.51 8.88 -11.34
CA GLY A 66 34.55 8.70 -10.29
C GLY A 66 33.33 9.44 -10.79
N GLY A 67 32.41 8.68 -11.39
CA GLY A 67 31.09 9.16 -11.71
C GLY A 67 30.59 9.72 -10.40
N ASP A 68 30.45 11.05 -10.36
CA ASP A 68 29.75 11.73 -9.28
C ASP A 68 28.46 10.94 -9.10
N GLY A 69 28.39 10.21 -7.97
CA GLY A 69 27.31 9.30 -7.63
C GLY A 69 26.07 10.12 -7.30
N GLY A 70 25.61 10.87 -8.30
CA GLY A 70 24.50 11.77 -8.22
C GLY A 70 23.26 10.97 -7.85
N LYS A 71 22.42 11.61 -7.04
CA LYS A 71 21.21 10.94 -6.58
C LYS A 71 20.34 10.48 -7.74
N SER A 72 19.56 9.43 -7.54
CA SER A 72 18.59 8.97 -8.54
C SER A 72 17.74 10.13 -9.10
N VAL A 73 17.39 10.05 -10.38
CA VAL A 73 16.46 11.02 -10.98
C VAL A 73 15.01 10.77 -10.57
N MET A 74 14.69 9.56 -10.08
CA MET A 74 13.34 9.22 -9.63
C MET A 74 13.11 9.78 -8.23
N THR A 75 12.18 10.72 -8.13
CA THR A 75 11.75 11.34 -6.88
C THR A 75 10.25 11.18 -6.62
N PHE A 76 9.54 10.45 -7.49
CA PHE A 76 8.14 10.06 -7.31
C PHE A 76 7.83 8.72 -7.98
N PHE A 77 6.95 7.93 -7.38
CA PHE A 77 6.31 6.79 -8.03
C PHE A 77 5.04 6.36 -7.27
N VAL A 78 4.22 5.54 -7.92
CA VAL A 78 3.15 4.77 -7.26
C VAL A 78 3.67 3.38 -6.95
N THR A 79 3.51 2.86 -5.74
CA THR A 79 4.05 1.52 -5.41
C THR A 79 3.59 0.44 -6.40
N SER A 80 4.52 -0.36 -6.96
CA SER A 80 4.22 -1.47 -7.89
C SER A 80 3.33 -2.57 -7.30
N THR A 81 3.32 -2.67 -5.98
CA THR A 81 2.53 -3.65 -5.23
C THR A 81 1.58 -2.96 -4.27
N GLY A 82 0.39 -3.54 -4.14
CA GLY A 82 -0.59 -3.17 -3.12
C GLY A 82 -0.15 -3.55 -1.70
N SER A 83 -1.04 -3.37 -0.73
CA SER A 83 -0.84 -3.82 0.67
C SER A 83 -1.13 -5.31 0.87
N GLY A 84 -1.73 -5.97 -0.12
CA GLY A 84 -2.16 -7.36 -0.02
C GLY A 84 -3.14 -7.56 1.14
N ALA A 85 -3.10 -8.73 1.78
CA ALA A 85 -4.01 -9.06 2.89
C ALA A 85 -3.98 -8.04 4.05
N MET A 86 -2.89 -7.27 4.20
CA MET A 86 -2.78 -6.22 5.21
C MET A 86 -3.71 -5.03 4.94
N GLY A 87 -4.28 -4.87 3.75
CA GLY A 87 -5.22 -3.78 3.43
C GLY A 87 -4.72 -2.41 3.91
N GLY A 88 -5.58 -1.65 4.59
CA GLY A 88 -5.23 -0.33 5.16
C GLY A 88 -4.23 -0.36 6.32
N ASN A 89 -3.83 -1.53 6.83
CA ASN A 89 -2.79 -1.64 7.86
C ASN A 89 -1.41 -1.60 7.22
N LEU A 90 -0.86 -0.40 7.06
CA LEU A 90 0.49 -0.17 6.53
C LEU A 90 1.55 -0.12 7.64
N GLY A 91 1.18 -0.41 8.90
CA GLY A 91 2.05 -0.17 10.06
C GLY A 91 2.17 1.31 10.43
N GLY A 92 1.13 2.10 10.12
CA GLY A 92 1.15 3.55 10.26
C GLY A 92 1.98 4.24 9.19
N LEU A 93 2.20 5.55 9.38
CA LEU A 93 2.98 6.37 8.46
C LEU A 93 4.42 5.85 8.30
N ALA A 94 5.04 5.37 9.39
CA ALA A 94 6.40 4.84 9.36
C ALA A 94 6.52 3.59 8.48
N GLY A 95 5.56 2.66 8.57
CA GLY A 95 5.57 1.47 7.72
C GLY A 95 5.26 1.78 6.26
N ALA A 96 4.40 2.76 5.99
CA ALA A 96 4.17 3.26 4.63
C ALA A 96 5.43 3.93 4.03
N ASP A 97 6.14 4.73 4.82
CA ASP A 97 7.41 5.37 4.41
C ASP A 97 8.49 4.30 4.13
N GLU A 98 8.59 3.27 4.97
CA GLU A 98 9.54 2.16 4.77
C GLU A 98 9.22 1.35 3.51
N LYS A 99 7.94 1.14 3.19
CA LYS A 99 7.53 0.52 1.92
C LYS A 99 8.02 1.35 0.73
N CYS A 100 7.84 2.67 0.76
CA CYS A 100 8.35 3.56 -0.29
C CYS A 100 9.86 3.45 -0.43
N LYS A 101 10.60 3.55 0.68
CA LYS A 101 12.06 3.43 0.69
C LYS A 101 12.54 2.08 0.12
N THR A 102 11.91 0.99 0.53
CA THR A 102 12.27 -0.37 0.08
C THR A 102 12.14 -0.51 -1.43
N LEU A 103 11.00 -0.10 -2.00
CA LEU A 103 10.76 -0.20 -3.44
C LEU A 103 11.69 0.72 -4.24
N ALA A 104 11.91 1.94 -3.78
CA ALA A 104 12.83 2.86 -4.42
C ALA A 104 14.28 2.36 -4.40
N THR A 105 14.73 1.81 -3.27
CA THR A 105 16.08 1.25 -3.11
C THR A 105 16.34 0.13 -4.13
N ALA A 106 15.34 -0.72 -4.37
CA ALA A 106 15.43 -1.78 -5.37
C ALA A 106 15.61 -1.27 -6.81
N LYS A 107 15.46 0.05 -7.02
CA LYS A 107 15.57 0.74 -8.31
C LYS A 107 16.62 1.84 -8.32
N GLY A 108 17.51 1.84 -7.34
CA GLY A 108 18.62 2.79 -7.24
C GLY A 108 18.26 4.14 -6.61
N GLY A 109 17.02 4.36 -6.16
CA GLY A 109 16.60 5.57 -5.45
C GLY A 109 16.75 5.50 -3.92
N GLY A 110 17.61 4.62 -3.40
CA GLY A 110 17.78 4.40 -1.95
C GLY A 110 18.55 5.51 -1.22
N ASP A 111 19.14 6.42 -1.98
CA ASP A 111 19.86 7.63 -1.58
C ASP A 111 18.95 8.81 -1.22
N HIS A 112 17.67 8.75 -1.60
CA HIS A 112 16.65 9.70 -1.17
C HIS A 112 15.98 9.30 0.14
N THR A 113 15.48 10.31 0.85
CA THR A 113 14.51 10.14 1.92
C THR A 113 13.10 10.09 1.34
N TRP A 114 12.41 8.96 1.49
CA TRP A 114 11.07 8.74 0.94
C TRP A 114 9.98 8.93 1.98
N ARG A 115 8.86 9.53 1.56
CA ARG A 115 7.62 9.64 2.34
C ARG A 115 6.42 9.22 1.51
N ALA A 116 5.52 8.48 2.14
CA ALA A 116 4.20 8.18 1.62
C ALA A 116 3.29 9.41 1.73
N TYR A 117 2.51 9.67 0.66
CA TYR A 117 1.48 10.70 0.65
C TYR A 117 0.23 10.21 1.37
N LEU A 118 0.25 10.27 2.70
CA LEU A 118 -0.85 9.79 3.54
C LEU A 118 -1.11 10.78 4.67
N SER A 119 -2.39 11.09 4.90
CA SER A 119 -2.82 11.88 6.05
C SER A 119 -3.24 11.00 7.23
N THR A 120 -3.10 11.53 8.45
CA THR A 120 -3.61 10.92 9.69
C THR A 120 -4.53 11.89 10.42
N SER A 121 -5.19 11.42 11.47
CA SER A 121 -6.18 12.16 12.25
C SER A 121 -5.97 12.03 13.75
N GLY A 122 -6.65 12.89 14.50
CA GLY A 122 -6.55 12.96 15.97
C GLY A 122 -5.48 13.94 16.45
N VAL A 123 -5.04 13.78 17.69
CA VAL A 123 -3.97 14.59 18.27
C VAL A 123 -2.67 14.31 17.52
N GLY A 124 -2.03 15.36 17.01
CA GLY A 124 -0.85 15.21 16.15
C GLY A 124 -1.17 14.74 14.73
N ALA A 125 -2.37 15.02 14.22
CA ALA A 125 -2.74 14.77 12.83
C ALA A 125 -1.70 15.34 11.86
N VAL A 126 -1.39 14.55 10.83
CA VAL A 126 -0.43 14.90 9.78
C VAL A 126 -1.19 15.04 8.47
N ASN A 127 -0.97 16.14 7.75
CA ASN A 127 -1.47 16.30 6.40
C ASN A 127 -0.47 15.72 5.40
N ALA A 128 -0.95 15.04 4.36
CA ALA A 128 -0.10 14.42 3.36
C ALA A 128 0.79 15.44 2.62
N LYS A 129 0.23 16.60 2.27
CA LYS A 129 0.95 17.66 1.54
C LYS A 129 2.17 18.19 2.29
N ASP A 130 2.15 18.17 3.62
CA ASP A 130 3.22 18.71 4.47
C ASP A 130 4.38 17.70 4.62
N ARG A 131 4.22 16.47 4.12
CA ARG A 131 5.20 15.38 4.26
C ARG A 131 6.16 15.25 3.08
N ILE A 132 5.83 15.77 1.90
CA ILE A 132 6.44 15.35 0.63
C ILE A 132 7.61 16.21 0.14
N GLY A 133 8.05 17.19 0.93
CA GLY A 133 9.11 18.12 0.53
C GLY A 133 8.62 19.19 -0.45
N ALA A 134 9.56 19.95 -1.02
CA ALA A 134 9.25 21.09 -1.89
C ALA A 134 9.10 20.71 -3.38
N GLY A 135 9.63 19.55 -3.79
CA GLY A 135 9.81 19.18 -5.21
C GLY A 135 11.11 19.75 -5.79
N PRO A 136 11.35 19.60 -7.11
CA PRO A 136 10.47 18.98 -8.10
C PRO A 136 10.44 17.45 -8.00
N TRP A 137 9.33 16.84 -8.41
CA TRP A 137 9.22 15.39 -8.47
C TRP A 137 9.20 14.87 -9.89
N ARG A 138 9.96 13.80 -10.14
CA ARG A 138 10.04 13.10 -11.41
C ARG A 138 9.79 11.62 -11.23
N ASN A 139 9.09 11.01 -12.18
CA ASN A 139 8.85 9.56 -12.15
C ASN A 139 10.09 8.75 -12.58
N GLN A 140 9.97 7.42 -12.58
CA GLN A 140 11.05 6.51 -12.99
C GLN A 140 11.53 6.72 -14.44
N LYS A 141 10.73 7.36 -15.30
CA LYS A 141 11.10 7.70 -16.69
C LYS A 141 11.78 9.09 -16.80
N GLY A 142 11.96 9.79 -15.68
CA GLY A 142 12.49 11.15 -15.62
C GLY A 142 11.48 12.25 -15.97
N THR A 143 10.22 11.89 -16.26
CA THR A 143 9.16 12.86 -16.56
C THR A 143 8.81 13.67 -15.32
N LEU A 144 8.70 14.99 -15.48
CA LEU A 144 8.30 15.89 -14.41
C LEU A 144 6.83 15.67 -14.04
N ILE A 145 6.57 15.40 -12.78
CA ILE A 145 5.24 15.18 -12.21
C ILE A 145 4.69 16.50 -11.69
N ALA A 146 5.47 17.22 -10.88
CA ALA A 146 5.17 18.57 -10.45
C ALA A 146 6.45 19.28 -10.00
N SER A 147 6.50 20.59 -10.22
CA SER A 147 7.63 21.43 -9.82
C SER A 147 7.58 21.85 -8.35
N THR A 148 6.38 21.93 -7.77
CA THR A 148 6.13 22.39 -6.40
C THR A 148 4.88 21.74 -5.82
N VAL A 149 4.73 21.74 -4.49
CA VAL A 149 3.49 21.33 -3.80
C VAL A 149 2.28 22.10 -4.34
N ALA A 150 2.41 23.41 -4.54
CA ALA A 150 1.34 24.25 -5.05
C ALA A 150 0.91 23.84 -6.47
N ALA A 151 1.88 23.60 -7.36
CA ALA A 151 1.61 23.13 -8.72
C ALA A 151 0.96 21.74 -8.73
N LEU A 152 1.43 20.82 -7.87
CA LEU A 152 0.86 19.49 -7.72
C LEU A 152 -0.62 19.55 -7.29
N HIS A 153 -0.96 20.42 -6.35
CA HIS A 153 -2.33 20.56 -5.86
C HIS A 153 -3.23 21.38 -6.78
N ALA A 154 -2.69 22.32 -7.56
CA ALA A 154 -3.46 23.12 -8.50
C ALA A 154 -3.80 22.36 -9.79
N ASN A 155 -2.84 21.57 -10.30
CA ASN A 155 -2.94 20.96 -11.63
C ASN A 155 -3.11 19.44 -11.59
N GLY A 156 -2.84 18.81 -10.44
CA GLY A 156 -2.63 17.37 -10.36
C GLY A 156 -1.37 16.93 -11.07
N PHE A 157 -1.36 15.67 -11.49
CA PHE A 157 -0.33 15.11 -12.38
C PHE A 157 -0.58 15.58 -13.81
N GLN A 158 0.47 15.85 -14.58
CA GLN A 158 0.28 16.29 -15.96
C GLN A 158 -0.20 15.10 -16.81
N LEU A 159 -1.22 15.34 -17.65
CA LEU A 159 -1.70 14.37 -18.64
C LEU A 159 -1.51 14.98 -20.03
N PRO A 160 -1.44 14.16 -21.11
CA PRO A 160 -1.83 12.76 -21.18
C PRO A 160 -0.63 11.85 -21.49
N THR A 161 -0.16 11.04 -20.53
CA THR A 161 0.60 9.79 -20.78
C THR A 161 1.25 9.32 -19.50
N ALA A 162 1.15 8.04 -19.16
CA ALA A 162 2.22 7.25 -18.53
C ALA A 162 3.07 7.89 -17.39
N GLU A 163 2.54 8.87 -16.67
CA GLU A 163 3.27 9.66 -15.67
C GLU A 163 3.21 9.01 -14.30
N ASN A 164 2.04 8.48 -13.96
CA ASN A 164 1.86 7.63 -12.79
C ASN A 164 2.26 6.21 -13.14
N VAL A 165 3.57 6.03 -13.17
CA VAL A 165 4.23 4.73 -13.24
C VAL A 165 4.69 4.31 -11.87
N ASP A 166 4.88 3.01 -11.72
CA ASP A 166 5.56 2.46 -10.57
C ASP A 166 7.07 2.67 -10.64
N GLU A 167 7.77 2.22 -9.59
CA GLU A 167 9.23 2.28 -9.53
C GLU A 167 9.91 1.43 -10.63
N ASN A 168 9.18 0.56 -11.32
CA ASN A 168 9.67 -0.17 -12.50
C ASN A 168 9.47 0.60 -13.81
N GLY A 169 8.77 1.75 -13.78
CA GLY A 169 8.36 2.48 -14.98
C GLY A 169 7.12 1.89 -15.67
N ALA A 170 6.45 0.92 -15.04
CA ALA A 170 5.22 0.32 -15.54
C ALA A 170 4.01 1.18 -15.17
N VAL A 171 3.03 1.29 -16.07
CA VAL A 171 1.81 2.05 -15.82
C VAL A 171 0.97 1.35 -14.75
N VAL A 172 0.40 2.12 -13.82
CA VAL A 172 -0.53 1.56 -12.83
C VAL A 172 -1.75 0.94 -13.55
N PRO A 173 -2.11 -0.32 -13.26
CA PRO A 173 -3.26 -0.95 -13.90
C PRO A 173 -4.57 -0.20 -13.64
N ALA A 174 -5.45 -0.11 -14.64
CA ALA A 174 -6.75 0.54 -14.50
C ALA A 174 -7.65 -0.13 -13.43
N ALA A 175 -7.45 -1.41 -13.11
CA ALA A 175 -8.17 -2.08 -12.02
C ALA A 175 -7.59 -1.80 -10.63
N GLU A 176 -6.51 -1.03 -10.54
CA GLU A 176 -5.78 -0.69 -9.32
C GLU A 176 -5.44 0.80 -9.22
N HIS A 177 -6.21 1.65 -9.92
CA HIS A 177 -5.97 3.09 -10.01
C HIS A 177 -6.37 3.87 -8.76
N ASP A 178 -7.15 3.26 -7.85
CA ASP A 178 -7.45 3.81 -6.54
C ASP A 178 -6.21 3.73 -5.63
N ILE A 179 -5.65 4.90 -5.30
CA ILE A 179 -4.47 5.06 -4.47
C ILE A 179 -4.87 5.61 -3.11
N LEU A 180 -4.41 4.99 -2.02
CA LEU A 180 -4.74 5.41 -0.66
C LEU A 180 -4.09 6.78 -0.35
N THR A 181 -4.86 7.71 0.23
CA THR A 181 -4.36 9.05 0.61
C THR A 181 -4.84 9.54 1.97
N GLY A 182 -6.06 9.18 2.37
CA GLY A 182 -6.72 9.69 3.58
C GLY A 182 -6.87 11.21 3.62
N SER A 183 -6.83 11.85 2.46
CA SER A 183 -6.73 13.30 2.32
C SER A 183 -7.92 13.87 1.56
N ASN A 184 -8.22 15.15 1.79
CA ASN A 184 -9.05 15.93 0.88
C ASN A 184 -8.21 16.48 -0.31
N ALA A 185 -8.88 17.11 -1.28
CA ALA A 185 -8.22 17.64 -2.49
C ALA A 185 -7.13 18.68 -2.19
N ALA A 186 -7.24 19.40 -1.06
CA ALA A 186 -6.22 20.33 -0.60
C ALA A 186 -5.03 19.64 0.12
N GLY A 187 -5.02 18.31 0.20
CA GLY A 187 -3.97 17.50 0.83
C GLY A 187 -3.98 17.51 2.34
N ASN A 188 -5.06 18.00 2.95
CA ASN A 188 -5.25 17.98 4.39
C ASN A 188 -5.96 16.69 4.81
N THR A 189 -5.81 16.31 6.06
CA THR A 189 -6.55 15.18 6.64
C THR A 189 -8.06 15.30 6.46
N GLU A 190 -8.71 14.18 6.16
CA GLU A 190 -10.16 14.07 6.04
C GLU A 190 -10.80 13.38 7.25
N GLY A 191 -10.26 13.61 8.45
CA GLY A 191 -10.76 12.92 9.64
C GLY A 191 -10.44 11.42 9.59
N THR A 192 -11.42 10.56 9.85
CA THR A 192 -11.17 9.13 10.12
C THR A 192 -11.02 8.26 8.87
N GLN A 193 -11.09 8.82 7.66
CA GLN A 193 -10.97 8.06 6.41
C GLN A 193 -9.51 7.66 6.08
N ASN A 194 -8.81 7.06 7.04
CA ASN A 194 -7.40 6.69 6.95
C ASN A 194 -7.12 5.36 7.65
N CYS A 195 -8.11 4.47 7.75
CA CYS A 195 -7.92 3.11 8.27
C CYS A 195 -7.26 3.07 9.66
N THR A 196 -7.76 3.90 10.58
CA THR A 196 -7.20 4.11 11.92
C THR A 196 -5.73 4.52 11.83
N ASN A 197 -5.46 5.64 11.14
CA ASN A 197 -4.10 6.13 10.89
C ASN A 197 -3.16 5.06 10.30
N TRP A 198 -3.69 4.26 9.37
CA TRP A 198 -3.01 3.22 8.61
C TRP A 198 -2.53 2.03 9.44
N THR A 199 -3.23 1.72 10.54
CA THR A 199 -2.89 0.63 11.46
C THR A 199 -3.93 -0.49 11.48
N SER A 200 -4.98 -0.43 10.66
CA SER A 200 -6.03 -1.44 10.64
C SER A 200 -6.60 -1.70 9.25
N ASN A 201 -6.93 -2.96 8.99
CA ASN A 201 -7.68 -3.41 7.82
C ASN A 201 -9.07 -3.98 8.16
N THR A 202 -9.43 -3.96 9.44
CA THR A 202 -10.66 -4.54 9.99
C THR A 202 -11.57 -3.50 10.61
N VAL A 203 -11.34 -2.21 10.36
CA VAL A 203 -12.12 -1.12 10.96
C VAL A 203 -13.61 -1.32 10.69
N ALA A 204 -14.41 -1.44 11.74
CA ALA A 204 -15.86 -1.61 11.61
C ALA A 204 -16.57 -0.26 11.40
N GLY A 205 -17.71 -0.30 10.70
CA GLY A 205 -18.64 0.83 10.55
C GLY A 205 -18.49 1.62 9.24
N ASN A 206 -19.62 2.09 8.72
CA ASN A 206 -19.68 2.99 7.56
C ASN A 206 -18.96 4.31 7.89
N GLY A 207 -18.22 4.87 6.93
CA GLY A 207 -17.44 6.11 7.08
C GLY A 207 -15.99 5.96 7.56
N ASN A 208 -15.54 4.74 7.92
CA ASN A 208 -14.19 4.47 8.42
C ASN A 208 -13.27 3.76 7.39
N GLY A 209 -13.53 3.95 6.10
CA GLY A 209 -12.67 3.45 5.03
C GLY A 209 -11.40 4.27 4.85
N ALA A 210 -10.73 4.09 3.72
CA ALA A 210 -9.71 5.02 3.25
C ALA A 210 -10.33 6.00 2.26
N SER A 211 -9.97 7.27 2.35
CA SER A 211 -10.08 8.18 1.21
C SER A 211 -8.99 7.85 0.21
N VAL A 212 -9.37 7.81 -1.06
CA VAL A 212 -8.50 7.45 -2.18
C VAL A 212 -8.52 8.54 -3.22
N GLY A 213 -7.44 8.65 -3.98
CA GLY A 213 -7.39 9.39 -5.22
C GLY A 213 -7.10 8.47 -6.41
N HIS A 214 -7.08 9.03 -7.61
CA HIS A 214 -7.00 8.27 -8.86
C HIS A 214 -5.68 8.51 -9.59
N SER A 215 -4.89 7.46 -9.82
CA SER A 215 -3.62 7.56 -10.55
C SER A 215 -3.78 7.91 -12.04
N ASP A 216 -4.99 7.84 -12.58
CA ASP A 216 -5.31 8.11 -13.98
C ASP A 216 -6.15 9.38 -14.19
N GLN A 217 -6.49 10.11 -13.12
CA GLN A 217 -7.35 11.31 -13.15
C GLN A 217 -6.69 12.50 -12.43
N PRO A 218 -6.08 13.47 -13.13
CA PRO A 218 -5.35 14.59 -12.52
C PRO A 218 -6.15 15.40 -11.53
N ALA A 219 -7.40 15.71 -11.84
CA ALA A 219 -8.24 16.53 -10.97
C ALA A 219 -8.56 15.86 -9.63
N ASN A 220 -8.52 14.51 -9.59
CA ASN A 220 -8.93 13.71 -8.44
C ASN A 220 -7.78 12.85 -7.90
N TRP A 221 -6.54 13.22 -8.22
CA TRP A 221 -5.38 12.38 -7.99
C TRP A 221 -5.14 12.04 -6.51
N ASN A 222 -5.46 12.96 -5.60
CA ASN A 222 -5.33 12.76 -4.16
C ASN A 222 -6.67 12.54 -3.45
N ARG A 223 -7.78 12.79 -4.14
CA ARG A 223 -9.12 12.66 -3.58
C ARG A 223 -10.16 12.49 -4.70
N ALA A 224 -10.79 11.31 -4.73
CA ALA A 224 -11.90 10.97 -5.60
C ALA A 224 -13.11 10.52 -4.77
N HIS A 225 -12.96 9.45 -4.00
CA HIS A 225 -13.99 8.89 -3.14
C HIS A 225 -13.39 8.21 -1.91
N ASN A 226 -14.20 7.46 -1.17
CA ASN A 226 -13.75 6.62 -0.06
C ASN A 226 -14.19 5.17 -0.24
N THR A 227 -13.55 4.26 0.49
CA THR A 227 -13.79 2.81 0.42
C THR A 227 -14.88 2.32 1.38
N SER A 228 -15.65 3.23 1.98
CA SER A 228 -16.56 2.90 3.09
C SER A 228 -17.91 2.30 2.67
N GLN A 229 -18.10 1.97 1.40
CA GLN A 229 -19.39 1.50 0.88
C GLN A 229 -19.66 0.03 1.24
N GLY A 230 -20.95 -0.32 1.37
CA GLY A 230 -21.47 -1.57 1.94
C GLY A 230 -21.14 -2.87 1.17
N GLY A 231 -21.65 -3.99 1.69
CA GLY A 231 -21.37 -5.34 1.17
C GLY A 231 -20.68 -6.29 2.16
N GLY A 232 -20.73 -6.00 3.47
CA GLY A 232 -20.25 -6.90 4.54
C GLY A 232 -18.73 -6.97 4.72
N ASN A 233 -17.94 -6.57 3.72
CA ASN A 233 -16.48 -6.54 3.81
C ASN A 233 -15.99 -5.35 4.64
N PRO A 234 -14.94 -5.50 5.46
CA PRO A 234 -14.33 -4.37 6.15
C PRO A 234 -13.84 -3.31 5.14
N PRO A 235 -14.13 -2.02 5.36
CA PRO A 235 -13.85 -0.93 4.41
C PRO A 235 -12.35 -0.70 4.15
N CYS A 236 -11.48 -1.18 5.03
CA CYS A 236 -10.03 -1.14 4.88
C CYS A 236 -9.40 -2.49 4.50
N SER A 237 -10.21 -3.48 4.12
CA SER A 237 -9.70 -4.79 3.68
C SER A 237 -9.28 -4.77 2.23
N GLN A 238 -8.37 -5.68 1.87
CA GLN A 238 -7.97 -5.90 0.48
C GLN A 238 -9.15 -6.19 -0.44
N VAL A 239 -10.09 -7.03 0.01
CA VAL A 239 -11.28 -7.38 -0.75
C VAL A 239 -12.09 -6.12 -1.07
N ARG A 240 -12.19 -5.18 -0.12
CA ARG A 240 -12.91 -3.93 -0.35
C ARG A 240 -12.17 -2.98 -1.27
N PHE A 241 -10.84 -2.92 -1.18
CA PHE A 241 -10.02 -2.15 -2.11
C PHE A 241 -10.17 -2.68 -3.54
N THR A 242 -10.10 -3.99 -3.75
CA THR A 242 -10.30 -4.59 -5.09
C THR A 242 -11.70 -4.30 -5.63
N ALA A 243 -12.74 -4.38 -4.79
CA ALA A 243 -14.09 -4.01 -5.18
C ALA A 243 -14.29 -2.50 -5.47
N ALA A 244 -13.29 -1.67 -5.17
CA ALA A 244 -13.26 -0.24 -5.47
C ALA A 244 -12.35 0.11 -6.67
N ASN A 245 -11.70 -0.87 -7.32
CA ASN A 245 -10.62 -0.69 -8.31
C ASN A 245 -9.29 -0.22 -7.71
N GLY A 246 -8.99 -0.70 -6.50
CA GLY A 246 -7.71 -0.47 -5.82
C GLY A 246 -7.06 -1.76 -5.35
N SER A 247 -5.80 -1.65 -4.93
CA SER A 247 -5.07 -2.76 -4.29
C SER A 247 -4.32 -2.35 -3.03
N GLY A 248 -4.57 -1.14 -2.51
CA GLY A 248 -3.81 -0.57 -1.39
C GLY A 248 -2.43 -0.05 -1.81
N ARG A 249 -2.34 0.48 -3.04
CA ARG A 249 -1.18 1.22 -3.52
C ARG A 249 -1.13 2.60 -2.84
N ILE A 250 0.08 3.16 -2.76
CA ILE A 250 0.33 4.49 -2.20
C ILE A 250 1.25 5.29 -3.13
N TYR A 251 1.16 6.62 -3.06
CA TYR A 251 2.14 7.51 -3.69
C TYR A 251 3.37 7.67 -2.79
N CYS A 252 4.55 7.64 -3.39
CA CYS A 252 5.84 7.80 -2.72
C CYS A 252 6.56 9.01 -3.30
N PHE A 253 7.03 9.90 -2.42
CA PHE A 253 7.73 11.14 -2.78
C PHE A 253 9.08 11.20 -2.07
N ALA A 254 10.14 11.52 -2.80
CA ALA A 254 11.40 11.94 -2.21
C ALA A 254 11.26 13.38 -1.68
N ILE A 255 11.94 13.68 -0.57
CA ILE A 255 11.78 14.96 0.16
C ILE A 255 13.04 15.84 0.17
N ASP A 256 14.07 15.46 -0.59
CA ASP A 256 15.40 16.08 -0.62
C ASP A 256 15.88 16.47 -2.01
#